data_AF-Q8SRR1-F1
#
_entry.id   AF-Q8SRR1-F1
#
_cell.length_a   1.000
_cell.length_b   1.000
_cell.length_c   1.000
_cell.angle_alpha   90.00
_cell.angle_beta   90.00
_cell.angle_gamma   90.00
#
_symmetry.space_group_name_H-M   'P 1'
#
loop_
_entity.id
_entity.type
_entity.pdbx_description
1 polymer ?
#
loop_
_entity_poly.entity_id
_entity_poly.type
_entity_poly.pdbx_seq_one_letter_code
_entity_poly.pdbx_strand_id
1 'polypeptide(L)'
;MMRHINEILIAKEKYFQSSINDHDLKEIILKIQQDCITYHSTDLLGSSLLHKLILILIIEKFKSLLLFEKNIISIFDLECVNFQEEMNSIMYVMNEVEKQYLRSDKFSTHNHSLTGGLFASNSVIRRINFPKEISKILRKWLKKHLTYPYPSKIEKKMLSKETGLKLSQIDNWFANARRRILPFMKEKFIDFD
;
A
#
# COMPACT_ATOMS: atom_id res chain seq x y z
N MET A 1 33.31 28.31 -15.05
CA MET A 1 31.97 28.39 -15.69
C MET A 1 31.42 27.03 -16.13
N MET A 2 32.01 26.29 -17.08
CA MET A 2 31.52 24.93 -17.46
C MET A 2 31.30 23.96 -16.28
N ARG A 3 32.09 24.10 -15.20
CA ARG A 3 31.90 23.39 -13.94
C ARG A 3 30.47 23.45 -13.40
N HIS A 4 29.82 24.62 -13.41
CA HIS A 4 28.46 24.81 -12.89
C HIS A 4 27.40 24.10 -13.73
N ILE A 5 27.59 24.06 -15.05
CA ILE A 5 26.75 23.29 -15.97
C ILE A 5 26.87 21.79 -15.66
N ASN A 6 28.07 21.29 -15.39
CA ASN A 6 28.26 19.90 -14.99
C ASN A 6 27.66 19.61 -13.60
N GLU A 7 27.84 20.50 -12.62
CA GLU A 7 27.31 20.35 -11.27
C GLU A 7 25.78 20.31 -11.24
N ILE A 8 25.07 21.16 -12.01
CA ILE A 8 23.60 21.11 -12.09
C ILE A 8 23.08 19.85 -12.83
N LEU A 9 23.82 19.35 -13.83
CA LEU A 9 23.47 18.12 -14.55
C LEU A 9 23.65 16.87 -13.65
N ILE A 10 24.74 16.81 -12.88
CA ILE A 10 24.98 15.74 -11.89
C ILE A 10 23.94 15.80 -10.76
N ALA A 11 23.61 17.01 -10.26
CA ALA A 11 22.59 17.18 -9.24
C ALA A 11 21.21 16.69 -9.74
N LYS A 12 20.86 17.02 -10.98
CA LYS A 12 19.65 16.51 -11.63
C LYS A 12 19.61 14.99 -11.66
N GLU A 13 20.69 14.35 -12.13
CA GLU A 13 20.75 12.90 -12.21
C GLU A 13 20.61 12.23 -10.83
N LYS A 14 21.36 12.73 -9.83
CA LYS A 14 21.28 12.22 -8.45
C LYS A 14 19.90 12.39 -7.82
N TYR A 15 19.19 13.48 -8.12
CA TYR A 15 17.84 13.71 -7.59
C TYR A 15 16.85 12.66 -8.13
N PHE A 16 16.82 12.44 -9.44
CA PHE A 16 15.97 11.39 -10.04
C PHE A 16 16.40 9.97 -9.69
N GLN A 17 17.66 9.76 -9.26
CA GLN A 17 18.14 8.50 -8.67
C GLN A 17 17.87 8.39 -7.16
N SER A 18 17.07 9.30 -6.57
CA SER A 18 16.78 9.37 -5.12
C SER A 18 18.03 9.38 -4.21
N SER A 19 19.17 9.81 -4.75
CA SER A 19 20.47 9.82 -4.08
C SER A 19 20.76 11.14 -3.35
N ILE A 20 19.93 12.17 -3.60
CA ILE A 20 19.88 13.44 -2.89
C ILE A 20 18.42 13.87 -2.73
N ASN A 21 18.10 14.63 -1.67
CA ASN A 21 16.74 15.11 -1.40
C ASN A 21 16.53 16.59 -1.80
N ASP A 22 15.33 17.13 -1.59
CA ASP A 22 14.98 18.54 -1.87
C ASP A 22 15.92 19.57 -1.20
N HIS A 23 16.40 19.29 0.03
CA HIS A 23 17.32 20.15 0.76
C HIS A 23 18.71 20.12 0.12
N ASP A 24 19.24 18.94 -0.19
CA ASP A 24 20.54 18.78 -0.85
C ASP A 24 20.56 19.46 -2.23
N LEU A 25 19.48 19.30 -3.02
CA LEU A 25 19.34 19.96 -4.31
C LEU A 25 19.30 21.49 -4.16
N LYS A 26 18.57 22.00 -3.16
CA LYS A 26 18.52 23.43 -2.85
C LYS A 26 19.91 23.98 -2.51
N GLU A 27 20.68 23.30 -1.66
CA GLU A 27 22.05 23.71 -1.31
C GLU A 27 22.99 23.74 -2.52
N ILE A 28 22.88 22.77 -3.44
CA ILE A 28 23.66 22.78 -4.69
C ILE A 28 23.29 23.99 -5.57
N ILE A 29 21.99 24.29 -5.72
CA ILE A 29 21.53 25.44 -6.51
C ILE A 29 21.99 26.76 -5.89
N LEU A 30 21.88 26.91 -4.57
CA LEU A 30 22.35 28.11 -3.86
C LEU A 30 23.86 28.31 -3.98
N LYS A 31 24.64 27.23 -3.91
CA LYS A 31 26.09 27.28 -4.15
C LYS A 31 26.43 27.73 -5.58
N ILE A 32 25.77 27.16 -6.59
CA ILE A 32 25.97 27.56 -7.99
C ILE A 32 25.59 29.03 -8.20
N GLN A 33 24.52 29.50 -7.56
CA GLN A 33 24.11 30.91 -7.58
C GLN A 33 25.18 31.81 -6.95
N GLN A 34 25.70 31.46 -5.78
CA GLN A 34 26.72 32.24 -5.08
C GLN A 34 28.03 32.32 -5.89
N ASP A 35 28.48 31.22 -6.49
CA ASP A 35 29.63 31.22 -7.39
C ASP A 35 29.37 32.12 -8.62
N CYS A 36 28.18 32.04 -9.24
CA CYS A 36 27.84 32.89 -10.39
C CYS A 36 27.83 34.39 -10.07
N ILE A 37 27.56 34.76 -8.81
CA ILE A 37 27.65 36.14 -8.31
C ILE A 37 29.12 36.55 -8.09
N THR A 38 29.97 35.68 -7.52
CA THR A 38 31.38 36.04 -7.27
C THR A 38 32.22 36.16 -8.56
N TYR A 39 31.92 35.36 -9.59
CA TYR A 39 32.56 35.45 -10.91
C TYR A 39 32.08 36.64 -11.78
N HIS A 40 31.17 37.48 -11.28
CA HIS A 40 30.59 38.56 -12.08
C HIS A 40 31.54 39.76 -12.31
N SER A 41 32.73 39.73 -11.71
CA SER A 41 33.67 40.85 -11.60
C SER A 41 34.80 40.88 -12.64
N THR A 42 35.03 39.82 -13.43
CA THR A 42 36.31 39.65 -14.17
C THR A 42 36.21 39.42 -15.68
N ASP A 43 35.08 38.94 -16.24
CA ASP A 43 34.98 38.57 -17.66
C ASP A 43 33.87 39.33 -18.40
N LEU A 44 34.25 40.44 -19.06
CA LEU A 44 33.41 41.24 -19.96
C LEU A 44 33.37 40.67 -21.39
N LEU A 45 33.20 39.35 -21.53
CA LEU A 45 33.27 38.65 -22.82
C LEU A 45 32.01 37.82 -23.09
N GLY A 46 31.59 37.73 -24.36
CA GLY A 46 30.34 37.05 -24.76
C GLY A 46 30.24 35.57 -24.38
N SER A 47 31.38 34.91 -24.14
CA SER A 47 31.43 33.56 -23.55
C SER A 47 30.77 33.51 -22.17
N SER A 48 30.98 34.52 -21.31
CA SER A 48 30.37 34.62 -19.97
C SER A 48 28.84 34.67 -20.05
N LEU A 49 28.32 35.46 -21.00
CA LEU A 49 26.88 35.55 -21.25
C LEU A 49 26.30 34.23 -21.76
N LEU A 50 26.96 33.57 -22.73
CA LEU A 50 26.50 32.30 -23.28
C LEU A 50 26.38 31.20 -22.20
N HIS A 51 27.36 31.08 -21.31
CA HIS A 51 27.28 30.11 -20.20
C HIS A 51 26.14 30.43 -19.23
N LYS A 52 25.89 31.71 -18.91
CA LYS A 52 24.77 32.13 -18.05
C LYS A 52 23.42 31.80 -18.69
N LEU A 53 23.28 32.04 -20.00
CA LEU A 53 22.09 31.65 -20.76
C LEU A 53 21.88 30.13 -20.76
N ILE A 54 22.94 29.34 -20.98
CA ILE A 54 22.88 27.87 -20.91
C ILE A 54 22.46 27.41 -19.50
N LEU A 55 23.03 28.00 -18.45
CA LEU A 55 22.70 27.66 -17.06
C LEU A 55 21.22 27.96 -16.74
N ILE A 56 20.72 29.13 -17.14
CA ILE A 56 19.30 29.52 -16.98
C ILE A 56 18.39 28.54 -17.72
N LEU A 57 18.70 28.18 -18.98
CA LEU A 57 17.94 27.24 -19.78
C LEU A 57 17.90 25.83 -19.16
N ILE A 58 19.02 25.37 -18.58
CA ILE A 58 19.08 24.08 -17.87
C ILE A 58 18.24 24.12 -16.58
N ILE A 59 18.32 25.20 -15.80
CA ILE A 59 17.56 25.37 -14.55
C ILE A 59 16.05 25.44 -14.84
N GLU A 60 15.59 26.22 -15.81
CA GLU A 60 14.17 26.28 -16.18
C GLU A 60 13.66 24.95 -16.73
N LYS A 61 14.48 24.23 -17.52
CA LYS A 61 14.14 22.87 -17.96
C LYS A 61 14.05 21.88 -16.79
N PHE A 62 14.94 21.97 -15.81
CA PHE A 62 14.91 21.09 -14.63
C PHE A 62 13.71 21.41 -13.72
N LYS A 63 13.46 22.69 -13.43
CA LYS A 63 12.24 23.17 -12.76
C LYS A 63 10.95 22.68 -13.43
N SER A 64 10.91 22.69 -14.77
CA SER A 64 9.77 22.18 -15.54
C SER A 64 9.57 20.66 -15.36
N LEU A 65 10.65 19.88 -15.25
CA LEU A 65 10.59 18.44 -14.97
C LEU A 65 10.11 18.17 -13.54
N LEU A 66 10.60 18.91 -12.54
CA LEU A 66 10.16 18.80 -11.15
C LEU A 66 8.68 19.18 -10.97
N LEU A 67 8.19 20.18 -11.71
CA LEU A 67 6.78 20.54 -11.72
C LEU A 67 5.93 19.45 -12.40
N PHE A 68 6.41 18.87 -13.50
CA PHE A 68 5.75 17.74 -14.15
C PHE A 68 5.64 16.53 -13.21
N GLU A 69 6.71 16.17 -12.51
CA GLU A 69 6.71 15.10 -11.50
C GLU A 69 5.70 15.35 -10.38
N LYS A 70 5.66 16.57 -9.81
CA LYS A 70 4.67 16.95 -8.79
C LYS A 70 3.23 16.92 -9.31
N ASN A 71 3.00 17.32 -10.57
CA ASN A 71 1.68 17.22 -11.20
C ASN A 71 1.26 15.76 -11.41
N ILE A 72 2.18 14.89 -11.82
CA ILE A 72 1.91 13.45 -11.98
C ILE A 72 1.61 12.79 -10.63
N ILE A 73 2.37 13.10 -9.58
CA ILE A 73 2.09 12.65 -8.20
C ILE A 73 0.68 13.10 -7.78
N SER A 74 0.34 14.38 -7.97
CA SER A 74 -1.00 14.89 -7.64
C SER A 74 -2.14 14.22 -8.41
N ILE A 75 -1.91 13.76 -9.66
CA ILE A 75 -2.88 12.99 -10.44
C ILE A 75 -3.04 11.58 -9.84
N PHE A 76 -1.94 10.92 -9.49
CA PHE A 76 -1.99 9.61 -8.82
C PHE A 76 -2.65 9.69 -7.45
N ASP A 77 -2.38 10.74 -6.66
CA ASP A 77 -3.02 10.94 -5.35
C ASP A 77 -4.53 11.16 -5.50
N LEU A 78 -4.96 12.00 -6.45
CA LEU A 78 -6.38 12.22 -6.75
C LEU A 78 -7.06 10.92 -7.18
N GLU A 79 -6.43 10.14 -8.06
CA GLU A 79 -7.00 8.89 -8.56
C GLU A 79 -7.03 7.80 -7.47
N CYS A 80 -6.06 7.78 -6.55
CA CYS A 80 -6.11 6.94 -5.36
C CYS A 80 -7.32 7.30 -4.46
N VAL A 81 -7.64 8.60 -4.32
CA VAL A 81 -8.85 9.05 -3.61
C VAL A 81 -10.11 8.62 -4.35
N ASN A 82 -10.19 8.84 -5.67
CA ASN A 82 -11.32 8.42 -6.51
C ASN A 82 -11.60 6.91 -6.36
N PHE A 83 -10.58 6.07 -6.54
CA PHE A 83 -10.72 4.62 -6.35
C PHE A 83 -11.12 4.25 -4.92
N GLN A 84 -10.62 4.95 -3.90
CA GLN A 84 -11.02 4.71 -2.52
C GLN A 84 -12.50 5.07 -2.28
N GLU A 85 -12.99 6.14 -2.88
CA GLU A 85 -14.42 6.53 -2.84
C GLU A 85 -15.31 5.55 -3.60
N GLU A 86 -14.90 5.08 -4.78
CA GLU A 86 -15.59 4.01 -5.51
C GLU A 86 -15.66 2.71 -4.70
N MET A 87 -14.54 2.28 -4.10
CA MET A 87 -14.50 1.09 -3.25
C MET A 87 -15.37 1.27 -1.99
N ASN A 88 -15.41 2.47 -1.40
CA ASN A 88 -16.30 2.79 -0.29
C ASN A 88 -17.78 2.75 -0.70
N SER A 89 -18.11 3.25 -1.89
CA SER A 89 -19.46 3.21 -2.47
C SER A 89 -19.92 1.78 -2.78
N ILE A 90 -19.06 0.98 -3.43
CA ILE A 90 -19.30 -0.45 -3.67
C ILE A 90 -19.49 -1.19 -2.35
N MET A 91 -18.65 -0.93 -1.35
CA MET A 91 -18.77 -1.53 -0.01
C MET A 91 -20.09 -1.13 0.67
N TYR A 92 -20.53 0.12 0.52
CA TYR A 92 -21.83 0.59 1.04
C TYR A 92 -22.99 -0.14 0.35
N VAL A 93 -23.02 -0.19 -0.99
CA VAL A 93 -24.07 -0.89 -1.76
C VAL A 93 -24.09 -2.39 -1.43
N MET A 94 -22.93 -3.04 -1.34
CA MET A 94 -22.83 -4.45 -0.94
C MET A 94 -23.38 -4.69 0.48
N ASN A 95 -23.17 -3.76 1.41
CA ASN A 95 -23.72 -3.81 2.76
C ASN A 95 -25.25 -3.62 2.78
N GLU A 96 -25.79 -2.70 1.97
CA GLU A 96 -27.25 -2.52 1.84
C GLU A 96 -27.93 -3.74 1.19
N VAL A 97 -27.33 -4.35 0.16
CA VAL A 97 -27.82 -5.60 -0.44
C VAL A 97 -27.78 -6.74 0.60
N GLU A 98 -26.72 -6.85 1.40
CA GLU A 98 -26.64 -7.84 2.49
C GLU A 98 -27.73 -7.64 3.54
N LYS A 99 -28.05 -6.39 3.92
CA LYS A 99 -29.18 -6.07 4.81
C LYS A 99 -30.53 -6.43 4.20
N GLN A 100 -30.72 -6.27 2.89
CA GLN A 100 -31.96 -6.64 2.20
C GLN A 100 -32.17 -8.16 2.21
N TYR A 101 -31.16 -8.95 1.83
CA TYR A 101 -31.22 -10.42 1.89
C TYR A 101 -31.54 -10.94 3.31
N LEU A 102 -30.95 -10.33 4.34
CA LEU A 102 -31.22 -10.67 5.75
C LEU A 102 -32.61 -10.25 6.25
N ARG A 103 -33.31 -9.35 5.54
CA ARG A 103 -34.71 -8.99 5.84
C ARG A 103 -35.69 -9.99 5.20
N SER A 104 -35.43 -10.49 3.99
CA SER A 104 -36.30 -11.45 3.31
C SER A 104 -36.38 -12.82 4.00
N ASP A 105 -35.28 -13.33 4.56
CA ASP A 105 -35.27 -14.65 5.23
C ASP A 105 -36.12 -14.70 6.52
N LYS A 106 -36.45 -13.54 7.13
CA LYS A 106 -37.19 -13.50 8.41
C LYS A 106 -38.67 -13.87 8.32
N PHE A 107 -39.24 -14.06 7.12
CA PHE A 107 -40.63 -14.48 6.96
C PHE A 107 -40.82 -15.99 6.71
N SER A 108 -39.73 -16.75 6.54
CA SER A 108 -39.78 -18.16 6.14
C SER A 108 -38.90 -19.04 7.02
N THR A 109 -39.34 -19.36 8.25
CA THR A 109 -39.06 -20.63 8.96
C THR A 109 -39.73 -20.66 10.35
N HIS A 110 -40.84 -21.40 10.45
CA HIS A 110 -41.39 -21.88 11.73
C HIS A 110 -41.90 -23.30 11.53
N ASN A 111 -41.54 -24.21 12.46
CA ASN A 111 -41.91 -25.64 12.49
C ASN A 111 -41.26 -26.45 11.33
N HIS A 112 -40.92 -27.74 11.39
CA HIS A 112 -40.92 -28.85 12.36
C HIS A 112 -39.70 -29.75 12.01
N SER A 113 -39.16 -30.68 12.82
CA SER A 113 -39.43 -31.13 14.20
C SER A 113 -38.16 -31.79 14.80
N LEU A 114 -38.24 -32.42 15.98
CA LEU A 114 -37.20 -33.30 16.54
C LEU A 114 -37.45 -34.78 16.20
N THR A 115 -36.42 -35.54 15.78
CA THR A 115 -36.40 -37.03 15.83
C THR A 115 -34.97 -37.58 15.87
N GLY A 116 -34.68 -38.55 16.75
CA GLY A 116 -33.40 -39.29 16.85
C GLY A 116 -32.30 -38.51 17.61
N GLY A 117 -31.65 -39.00 18.67
CA GLY A 117 -31.37 -40.39 19.05
C GLY A 117 -30.08 -40.87 18.35
N LEU A 118 -29.12 -41.55 18.99
CA LEU A 118 -28.95 -42.02 20.38
C LEU A 118 -27.43 -42.09 20.69
N PHE A 119 -27.07 -42.30 21.96
CA PHE A 119 -25.73 -42.72 22.43
C PHE A 119 -24.58 -41.69 22.24
N ALA A 120 -23.44 -41.76 22.95
CA ALA A 120 -23.15 -42.20 24.31
C ALA A 120 -21.72 -41.72 24.67
N SER A 121 -21.42 -41.68 25.98
CA SER A 121 -20.07 -41.67 26.56
C SER A 121 -19.18 -40.42 26.38
N ASN A 122 -18.67 -39.96 27.52
CA ASN A 122 -17.61 -38.96 27.63
C ASN A 122 -16.32 -39.46 26.95
N SER A 123 -15.91 -38.80 25.88
CA SER A 123 -14.48 -38.68 25.56
C SER A 123 -14.15 -37.21 25.35
N VAL A 124 -13.03 -36.76 25.90
CA VAL A 124 -12.53 -35.41 25.71
C VAL A 124 -12.07 -35.30 24.25
N ILE A 125 -12.98 -34.85 23.36
CA ILE A 125 -12.64 -34.52 21.98
C ILE A 125 -11.73 -33.28 22.02
N ARG A 126 -10.44 -33.54 22.22
CA ARG A 126 -9.37 -32.54 22.13
C ARG A 126 -9.53 -31.85 20.79
N ARG A 127 -9.59 -30.51 20.79
CA ARG A 127 -9.80 -29.69 19.58
C ARG A 127 -8.82 -30.13 18.50
N ILE A 128 -9.33 -30.82 17.48
CA ILE A 128 -8.52 -31.31 16.36
C ILE A 128 -8.05 -30.08 15.57
N ASN A 129 -6.73 -29.86 15.54
CA ASN A 129 -6.15 -28.82 14.70
C ASN A 129 -6.37 -29.17 13.23
N PHE A 130 -6.61 -28.17 12.39
CA PHE A 130 -6.70 -28.40 10.95
C PHE A 130 -5.40 -29.04 10.39
N PRO A 131 -5.50 -29.96 9.41
CA PRO A 131 -4.36 -30.49 8.67
C PRO A 131 -3.32 -29.42 8.28
N LYS A 132 -2.05 -29.83 8.20
CA LYS A 132 -0.93 -28.90 7.92
C LYS A 132 -1.15 -28.09 6.63
N GLU A 133 -1.68 -28.71 5.57
CA GLU A 133 -1.95 -28.02 4.30
C GLU A 133 -3.08 -26.98 4.41
N ILE A 134 -4.18 -27.28 5.10
CA ILE A 134 -5.23 -26.28 5.39
C ILE A 134 -4.65 -25.13 6.22
N SER A 135 -3.85 -25.44 7.24
CA SER A 135 -3.17 -24.42 8.04
C SER A 135 -2.18 -23.58 7.23
N LYS A 136 -1.55 -24.15 6.20
CA LYS A 136 -0.59 -23.48 5.29
C LYS A 136 -1.29 -22.53 4.33
N ILE A 137 -2.44 -22.92 3.75
CA ILE A 137 -3.28 -22.05 2.91
C ILE A 137 -3.70 -20.80 3.72
N LEU A 138 -4.30 -21.01 4.89
CA LEU A 138 -4.80 -19.92 5.73
C LEU A 138 -3.67 -19.01 6.26
N ARG A 139 -2.50 -19.58 6.61
CA ARG A 139 -1.29 -18.81 6.97
C ARG A 139 -0.71 -18.04 5.78
N LYS A 140 -0.77 -18.57 4.56
CA LYS A 140 -0.31 -17.90 3.33
C LYS A 140 -1.16 -16.66 3.04
N TRP A 141 -2.49 -16.76 3.16
CA TRP A 141 -3.38 -15.60 3.06
C TRP A 141 -3.09 -14.59 4.18
N LEU A 142 -2.93 -15.04 5.44
CA LEU A 142 -2.64 -14.16 6.58
C LEU A 142 -1.32 -13.40 6.43
N LYS A 143 -0.27 -14.06 5.90
CA LYS A 143 1.05 -13.44 5.63
C LYS A 143 0.96 -12.33 4.56
N LYS A 144 0.04 -12.45 3.60
CA LYS A 144 -0.19 -11.41 2.58
C LYS A 144 -0.96 -10.19 3.11
N HIS A 145 -1.75 -10.37 4.17
CA HIS A 145 -2.66 -9.34 4.70
C HIS A 145 -2.34 -9.00 6.18
N LEU A 146 -1.05 -8.85 6.50
CA LEU A 146 -0.62 -8.54 7.88
C LEU A 146 -1.08 -7.15 8.35
N THR A 147 -1.21 -6.19 7.43
CA THR A 147 -1.77 -4.86 7.69
C THR A 147 -3.25 -4.95 8.08
N TYR A 148 -4.06 -5.62 7.25
CA TYR A 148 -5.51 -5.80 7.45
C TYR A 148 -5.95 -7.28 7.38
N PRO A 149 -5.77 -8.06 8.47
CA PRO A 149 -5.98 -9.51 8.50
C PRO A 149 -7.46 -9.91 8.70
N TYR A 150 -8.34 -9.30 7.91
CA TYR A 150 -9.79 -9.49 7.94
C TYR A 150 -10.28 -9.86 6.54
N PRO A 151 -10.37 -11.15 6.19
CA PRO A 151 -10.81 -11.55 4.86
C PRO A 151 -12.25 -11.09 4.62
N SER A 152 -12.47 -10.49 3.46
CA SER A 152 -13.79 -10.11 2.96
C SER A 152 -14.72 -11.33 2.84
N LYS A 153 -16.03 -11.09 2.74
CA LYS A 153 -17.02 -12.17 2.52
C LYS A 153 -16.73 -12.99 1.26
N ILE A 154 -16.11 -12.39 0.25
CA ILE A 154 -15.66 -13.03 -0.99
C ILE A 154 -14.44 -13.92 -0.72
N GLU A 155 -13.41 -13.41 -0.04
CA GLU A 155 -12.22 -14.18 0.28
C GLU A 155 -12.50 -15.33 1.24
N LYS A 156 -13.40 -15.15 2.22
CA LYS A 156 -13.86 -16.26 3.08
C LYS A 156 -14.47 -17.39 2.24
N LYS A 157 -15.25 -17.06 1.19
CA LYS A 157 -15.80 -18.06 0.25
C LYS A 157 -14.69 -18.72 -0.59
N MET A 158 -13.69 -17.97 -1.06
CA MET A 158 -12.53 -18.54 -1.78
C MET A 158 -11.71 -19.48 -0.89
N LEU A 159 -11.37 -19.07 0.33
CA LEU A 159 -10.63 -19.88 1.30
C LEU A 159 -11.44 -21.10 1.75
N SER A 160 -12.77 -20.97 1.90
CA SER A 160 -13.69 -22.08 2.13
C SER A 160 -13.64 -23.10 0.99
N LYS A 161 -13.64 -22.66 -0.27
CA LYS A 161 -13.49 -23.51 -1.46
C LYS A 161 -12.12 -24.19 -1.55
N GLU A 162 -11.04 -23.47 -1.23
CA GLU A 162 -9.65 -24.00 -1.30
C GLU A 162 -9.33 -24.99 -0.17
N THR A 163 -9.92 -24.81 1.02
CA THR A 163 -9.65 -25.64 2.21
C THR A 163 -10.69 -26.72 2.50
N GLY A 164 -11.86 -26.67 1.85
CA GLY A 164 -13.02 -27.52 2.17
C GLY A 164 -13.71 -27.18 3.51
N LEU A 165 -13.31 -26.08 4.17
CA LEU A 165 -13.88 -25.67 5.46
C LEU A 165 -15.18 -24.89 5.29
N LYS A 166 -16.11 -25.03 6.24
CA LYS A 166 -17.30 -24.17 6.36
C LYS A 166 -16.88 -22.73 6.64
N LEU A 167 -17.68 -21.75 6.20
CA LEU A 167 -17.41 -20.32 6.43
C LEU A 167 -17.21 -19.98 7.92
N SER A 168 -17.98 -20.61 8.81
CA SER A 168 -17.81 -20.50 10.27
C SER A 168 -16.50 -21.06 10.81
N GLN A 169 -15.91 -22.08 10.16
CA GLN A 169 -14.58 -22.59 10.51
C GLN A 169 -13.48 -21.63 10.04
N ILE A 170 -13.65 -21.00 8.87
CA ILE A 170 -12.78 -19.91 8.40
C ILE A 170 -12.82 -18.75 9.39
N ASP A 171 -14.00 -18.26 9.77
CA ASP A 171 -14.17 -17.17 10.74
C ASP A 171 -13.53 -17.47 12.10
N ASN A 172 -13.80 -18.66 12.65
CA ASN A 172 -13.19 -19.11 13.90
C ASN A 172 -11.66 -19.22 13.80
N TRP A 173 -11.14 -19.70 12.66
CA TRP A 173 -9.70 -19.74 12.42
C TRP A 173 -9.10 -18.34 12.39
N PHE A 174 -9.68 -17.40 11.64
CA PHE A 174 -9.17 -16.04 11.54
C PHE A 174 -9.27 -15.26 12.84
N ALA A 175 -10.36 -15.41 13.60
CA ALA A 175 -10.47 -14.83 14.93
C ALA A 175 -9.40 -15.36 15.89
N ASN A 176 -9.11 -16.67 15.85
CA ASN A 176 -8.04 -17.27 16.64
C ASN A 176 -6.63 -16.90 16.13
N ALA A 177 -6.44 -16.78 14.81
CA ALA A 177 -5.18 -16.41 14.19
C ALA A 177 -4.81 -14.95 14.46
N ARG A 178 -5.76 -14.01 14.41
CA ARG A 178 -5.54 -12.62 14.84
C ARG A 178 -5.13 -12.52 16.32
N ARG A 179 -5.66 -13.40 17.18
CA ARG A 179 -5.30 -13.44 18.61
C ARG A 179 -3.97 -14.15 18.93
N ARG A 180 -3.60 -15.19 18.17
CA ARG A 180 -2.50 -16.12 18.53
C ARG A 180 -1.36 -16.26 17.51
N ILE A 181 -1.51 -15.70 16.32
CA ILE A 181 -0.53 -15.83 15.22
C ILE A 181 -0.10 -14.44 14.76
N LEU A 182 -1.04 -13.51 14.58
CA LEU A 182 -0.75 -12.15 14.10
C LEU A 182 0.24 -11.37 14.99
N PRO A 183 0.20 -11.40 16.34
CA PRO A 183 1.15 -10.63 17.16
C PRO A 183 2.59 -11.04 16.87
N PHE A 184 2.89 -12.35 16.98
CA PHE A 184 4.20 -12.92 16.68
C PHE A 184 4.60 -12.83 15.19
N MET A 185 3.64 -12.68 14.27
CA MET A 185 3.95 -12.38 12.87
C MET A 185 4.37 -10.92 12.70
N LYS A 186 3.64 -9.96 13.29
CA LYS A 186 3.99 -8.54 13.17
C LYS A 186 5.35 -8.24 13.80
N GLU A 187 5.62 -8.77 14.99
CA GLU A 187 6.92 -8.69 15.67
C GLU A 187 8.07 -9.12 14.74
N LYS A 188 7.99 -10.34 14.17
CA LYS A 188 8.99 -10.87 13.21
C LYS A 188 9.12 -10.15 11.87
N PHE A 189 8.21 -9.23 11.55
CA PHE A 189 8.30 -8.38 10.35
C PHE A 189 8.74 -6.96 10.67
N ILE A 190 8.80 -6.58 11.95
CA ILE A 190 9.29 -5.26 12.40
C ILE A 190 10.79 -5.34 12.77
N ASP A 191 11.30 -6.53 13.12
CA ASP A 191 12.71 -6.75 13.48
C ASP A 191 13.68 -6.95 12.27
N PHE A 192 13.25 -6.66 11.03
CA PHE A 192 14.01 -7.01 9.81
C PHE A 192 14.05 -5.95 8.68
N ASP A 193 13.49 -4.76 8.90
CA ASP A 193 13.59 -3.57 8.03
C ASP A 193 14.24 -2.41 8.82
#